data_AF-A0A7V9NL56-F1
#
_entry.id   AF-A0A7V9NL56-F1
#
_cell.length_a   1.000
_cell.length_b   1.000
_cell.length_c   1.000
_cell.angle_alpha   90.00
_cell.angle_beta   90.00
_cell.angle_gamma   90.00
#
_symmetry.space_group_name_H-M   'P 1'
#
loop_
_entity.id
_entity.type
_entity.pdbx_description
1 polymer ?
#
loop_
_entity_poly.entity_id
_entity_poly.type
_entity_poly.pdbx_seq_one_letter_code
_entity_poly.pdbx_strand_id
1 'polypeptide(L)'
;MSLNARSASRWILAAAIAGLVLRAAFGLIYWVGKPLTHDEREYLALARSLTSGRGMVYETPAEGGSGQQFSRAPGYPMFLAAIGAGGREYDHAPARVKIAQSIVGAGTVWLIGMMALGAAGPRAGVIASGIAAAYPPLVWISAYVFSESLYSAAALLSAFVLQRSMTDEGLASRSAAPASPGARSAHTGSMEGTSSPARRDAPPPGNHEATRWNRTLAALAAGAGTGVAILVRPTMLLFVPMVVIWLTGRRRLGLAAAFLAGTAVLVAPWTVRNVRVHDRFVLVSAGGGVNFWIGNHPDAIGEGDLAANPHLKEAELEFRRAHPGLSPEELEPLYYRDALASIAAAPGRWLLLLGRKLFYTAVPIGPSYTLHSTRYQAASVVSYLLVAPLALMGLPRLLRAGRRRPTAVLLLGGSAVLTGLVFFPQERYRIPVMDPVLILAAASRAAREASA
;
A
#
# COMPACT_ATOMS: atom_id res chain seq x y z
N MET A 1 -2.69 29.32 18.56
CA MET A 1 -1.37 29.21 17.90
C MET A 1 -1.54 28.46 16.57
N SER A 2 -1.21 29.07 15.43
CA SER A 2 -1.36 28.39 14.12
C SER A 2 -0.28 27.33 13.93
N LEU A 3 -0.69 26.09 13.65
CA LEU A 3 0.23 24.98 13.39
C LEU A 3 0.90 25.19 12.04
N ASN A 4 2.20 25.52 12.04
CA ASN A 4 2.99 25.62 10.81
C ASN A 4 3.53 24.23 10.36
N ALA A 5 4.03 24.13 9.13
CA ALA A 5 4.48 22.87 8.56
C ALA A 5 5.69 22.23 9.29
N ARG A 6 6.61 23.04 9.83
CA ARG A 6 7.77 22.54 10.59
C ARG A 6 7.32 21.93 11.92
N SER A 7 6.46 22.62 12.65
CA SER A 7 5.87 22.12 13.89
C SER A 7 5.03 20.87 13.63
N ALA A 8 4.22 20.84 12.58
CA ALA A 8 3.46 19.65 12.20
C ALA A 8 4.37 18.45 11.86
N SER A 9 5.50 18.67 11.18
CA SER A 9 6.46 17.59 10.89
C SER A 9 7.06 16.98 12.16
N ARG A 10 7.31 17.80 13.20
CA ARG A 10 7.75 17.32 14.52
C ARG A 10 6.68 16.48 15.21
N TRP A 11 5.42 16.91 15.15
CA TRP A 11 4.29 16.15 15.69
C TRP A 11 4.04 14.84 14.93
N ILE A 12 4.21 14.82 13.61
CA ILE A 12 4.14 13.60 12.80
C ILE A 12 5.24 12.62 13.23
N LEU A 13 6.46 13.10 13.45
CA LEU A 13 7.57 12.29 13.94
C LEU A 13 7.28 11.75 15.36
N ALA A 14 6.75 12.59 16.26
CA ALA A 14 6.34 12.17 17.59
C ALA A 14 5.26 11.07 17.54
N ALA A 15 4.26 11.21 16.66
CA ALA A 15 3.24 10.19 16.44
C ALA A 15 3.82 8.89 15.87
N ALA A 16 4.82 8.96 14.98
CA ALA A 16 5.53 7.79 14.48
C ALA A 16 6.31 7.06 15.59
N ILE A 17 6.98 7.81 16.49
CA ILE A 17 7.68 7.24 17.65
C ILE A 17 6.67 6.61 18.63
N ALA A 18 5.56 7.30 18.94
CA ALA A 18 4.50 6.72 19.75
C ALA A 18 3.93 5.45 19.11
N GLY A 19 3.72 5.46 17.79
CA GLY A 19 3.30 4.31 17.01
C GLY A 19 4.28 3.13 17.05
N LEU A 20 5.60 3.39 17.08
CA LEU A 20 6.64 2.39 17.29
C LEU A 20 6.50 1.74 18.66
N VAL A 21 6.38 2.54 19.71
CA VAL A 21 6.24 2.07 21.09
C VAL A 21 4.97 1.22 21.25
N LEU A 22 3.83 1.68 20.72
CA LEU A 22 2.57 0.93 20.78
C LEU A 22 2.66 -0.43 20.07
N ARG A 23 3.28 -0.48 18.88
CA ARG A 23 3.47 -1.72 18.12
C ARG A 23 4.41 -2.70 18.84
N ALA A 24 5.52 -2.19 19.37
CA ALA A 24 6.46 -2.99 20.14
C ALA A 24 5.82 -3.52 21.43
N ALA A 25 5.09 -2.67 22.17
CA ALA A 25 4.37 -3.08 23.38
C ALA A 25 3.31 -4.15 23.06
N PHE A 26 2.50 -3.93 22.01
CA PHE A 26 1.52 -4.92 21.59
C PHE A 26 2.18 -6.25 21.23
N GLY A 27 3.24 -6.24 20.42
CA GLY A 27 3.91 -7.46 19.95
C GLY A 27 4.72 -8.21 21.01
N LEU A 28 5.42 -7.48 21.89
CA LEU A 28 6.40 -8.03 22.83
C LEU A 28 5.85 -8.25 24.24
N ILE A 29 4.70 -7.63 24.58
CA ILE A 29 4.09 -7.75 25.92
C ILE A 29 2.74 -8.48 25.83
N TYR A 30 1.86 -8.07 24.91
CA TYR A 30 0.51 -8.64 24.82
C TYR A 30 0.42 -9.87 23.90
N TRP A 31 0.99 -9.81 22.70
CA TRP A 31 0.88 -10.84 21.67
C TRP A 31 2.03 -11.86 21.73
N VAL A 32 2.30 -12.40 22.92
CA VAL A 32 3.44 -13.32 23.17
C VAL A 32 2.98 -14.77 23.16
N GLY A 33 3.82 -15.66 22.61
CA GLY A 33 3.59 -17.12 22.64
C GLY A 33 2.36 -17.60 21.85
N LYS A 34 1.80 -16.79 20.95
CA LYS A 34 0.66 -17.19 20.13
C LYS A 34 1.11 -18.15 19.03
N PRO A 35 0.36 -19.25 18.78
CA PRO A 35 0.71 -20.21 17.76
C PRO A 35 0.70 -19.54 16.39
N LEU A 36 1.64 -19.95 15.53
CA LEU A 36 1.69 -19.46 14.15
C LEU A 36 0.44 -19.87 13.38
N THR A 37 -0.01 -18.99 12.50
CA THR A 37 -0.93 -19.34 11.41
C THR A 37 -0.22 -20.14 10.32
N HIS A 38 -0.98 -20.68 9.37
CA HIS A 38 -0.41 -21.42 8.23
C HIS A 38 0.51 -20.54 7.39
N ASP A 39 0.08 -19.33 7.02
CA ASP A 39 0.87 -18.37 6.25
C ASP A 39 2.19 -18.00 6.96
N GLU A 40 2.16 -17.79 8.28
CA GLU A 40 3.36 -17.43 9.04
C GLU A 40 4.39 -18.56 9.04
N ARG A 41 3.94 -19.82 9.15
CA ARG A 41 4.82 -20.99 9.02
C ARG A 41 5.47 -21.04 7.65
N GLU A 42 4.71 -20.81 6.58
CA GLU A 42 5.26 -20.80 5.22
C GLU A 42 6.31 -19.71 5.03
N TYR A 43 6.03 -18.49 5.47
CA TYR A 43 6.99 -17.38 5.33
C TYR A 43 8.29 -17.63 6.09
N LEU A 44 8.22 -18.19 7.31
CA LEU A 44 9.41 -18.55 8.09
C LEU A 44 10.17 -19.74 7.49
N ALA A 45 9.47 -20.74 6.95
CA ALA A 45 10.10 -21.88 6.28
C ALA A 45 10.85 -21.43 5.01
N LEU A 46 10.26 -20.57 4.19
CA LEU A 46 10.92 -20.00 3.02
C LEU A 46 12.12 -19.12 3.40
N ALA A 47 12.00 -18.32 4.47
CA ALA A 47 13.12 -17.54 4.99
C ALA A 47 14.29 -18.42 5.45
N ARG A 48 14.01 -19.59 6.03
CA ARG A 48 15.03 -20.57 6.43
C ARG A 48 15.67 -21.28 5.24
N SER A 49 14.88 -21.65 4.25
CA SER A 49 15.37 -22.21 2.99
C SER A 49 16.33 -21.23 2.27
N LEU A 50 16.00 -19.94 2.30
CA LEU A 50 16.89 -18.87 1.80
C LEU A 50 18.18 -18.76 2.61
N THR A 51 18.11 -18.68 3.94
CA THR A 51 19.29 -18.54 4.82
C THR A 51 20.24 -19.75 4.72
N SER A 52 19.72 -20.93 4.45
CA SER A 52 20.50 -22.16 4.27
C SER A 52 21.08 -22.34 2.85
N GLY A 53 20.88 -21.37 1.96
CA GLY A 53 21.40 -21.42 0.58
C GLY A 53 20.62 -22.33 -0.37
N ARG A 54 19.48 -22.88 0.06
CA ARG A 54 18.61 -23.74 -0.79
C ARG A 54 17.71 -22.94 -1.74
N GLY A 55 17.57 -21.63 -1.52
CA GLY A 55 16.70 -20.77 -2.31
C GLY A 55 15.25 -20.77 -1.84
N MET A 56 14.31 -20.50 -2.74
CA MET A 56 12.87 -20.43 -2.43
C MET A 56 12.21 -21.78 -2.68
N VAL A 57 12.46 -22.72 -1.77
CA VAL A 57 11.96 -24.11 -1.82
C VAL A 57 11.33 -24.48 -0.48
N TYR A 58 10.19 -25.16 -0.51
CA TYR A 58 9.54 -25.71 0.67
C TYR A 58 10.30 -26.96 1.17
N GLU A 59 10.58 -27.03 2.47
CA GLU A 59 11.41 -28.11 3.08
C GLU A 59 10.65 -29.43 3.23
N THR A 60 9.34 -29.39 3.40
CA THR A 60 8.47 -30.55 3.51
C THR A 60 7.31 -30.44 2.53
N PRO A 61 6.99 -31.51 1.78
CA PRO A 61 5.69 -31.62 1.12
C PRO A 61 4.58 -31.43 2.15
N ALA A 62 3.44 -30.87 1.75
CA ALA A 62 2.28 -30.73 2.63
C ALA A 62 1.75 -32.11 3.08
N GLU A 63 2.37 -32.75 4.06
CA GLU A 63 1.85 -33.97 4.67
C GLU A 63 0.68 -33.60 5.58
N GLY A 64 -0.51 -34.04 5.22
CA GLY A 64 -1.70 -34.10 6.09
C GLY A 64 -2.38 -32.78 6.45
N GLY A 65 -1.90 -31.63 6.00
CA GLY A 65 -2.53 -30.33 6.24
C GLY A 65 -3.31 -29.82 5.03
N SER A 66 -4.50 -29.23 5.23
CA SER A 66 -5.28 -28.54 4.18
C SER A 66 -4.64 -27.23 3.68
N GLY A 67 -3.31 -27.09 3.79
CA GLY A 67 -2.57 -25.86 3.56
C GLY A 67 -1.97 -25.82 2.15
N GLN A 68 -2.18 -24.71 1.43
CA GLN A 68 -1.75 -24.56 0.04
C GLN A 68 -0.30 -24.08 -0.03
N GLN A 69 0.62 -24.98 -0.40
CA GLN A 69 1.96 -24.57 -0.83
C GLN A 69 1.90 -24.19 -2.31
N PHE A 70 2.13 -22.93 -2.63
CA PHE A 70 2.34 -22.45 -4.00
C PHE A 70 3.51 -21.48 -4.01
N SER A 71 4.17 -21.29 -5.16
CA SER A 71 5.29 -20.34 -5.28
C SER A 71 4.89 -18.95 -4.75
N ARG A 72 5.46 -18.51 -3.62
CA ARG A 72 5.18 -17.21 -2.98
C ARG A 72 6.07 -16.11 -3.54
N ALA A 73 5.59 -14.87 -3.44
CA ALA A 73 6.41 -13.71 -3.75
C ALA A 73 7.63 -13.63 -2.79
N PRO A 74 8.84 -13.34 -3.29
CA PRO A 74 10.08 -13.58 -2.54
C PRO A 74 10.42 -12.49 -1.52
N GLY A 75 9.85 -11.29 -1.69
CA GLY A 75 10.29 -10.09 -0.98
C GLY A 75 10.11 -10.18 0.53
N TYR A 76 9.00 -10.76 1.00
CA TYR A 76 8.79 -10.94 2.43
C TYR A 76 9.66 -12.03 3.06
N PRO A 77 9.76 -13.26 2.49
CA PRO A 77 10.77 -14.24 2.90
C PRO A 77 12.21 -13.72 2.91
N MET A 78 12.61 -12.94 1.89
CA MET A 78 13.94 -12.31 1.84
C MET A 78 14.13 -11.29 2.95
N PHE A 79 13.11 -10.48 3.26
CA PHE A 79 13.14 -9.59 4.41
C PHE A 79 13.32 -10.35 5.72
N LEU A 80 12.58 -11.44 5.93
CA LEU A 80 12.70 -12.30 7.10
C LEU A 80 14.09 -12.94 7.22
N ALA A 81 14.65 -13.42 6.11
CA ALA A 81 16.01 -13.95 6.07
C ALA A 81 17.04 -12.87 6.43
N ALA A 82 16.92 -11.66 5.86
CA ALA A 82 17.84 -10.55 6.10
C ALA A 82 17.87 -10.08 7.56
N ILE A 83 16.75 -10.13 8.28
CA ILE A 83 16.70 -9.82 9.72
C ILE A 83 17.09 -11.01 10.61
N GLY A 84 17.52 -12.12 10.01
CA GLY A 84 17.95 -13.34 10.71
C GLY A 84 16.81 -14.15 11.31
N ALA A 85 15.59 -14.06 10.75
CA ALA A 85 14.45 -14.88 11.16
C ALA A 85 14.40 -16.24 10.46
N GLY A 86 15.34 -16.55 9.58
CA GLY A 86 15.48 -17.86 8.94
C GLY A 86 16.48 -18.82 9.62
N GLY A 87 17.03 -18.46 10.78
CA GLY A 87 18.12 -19.24 11.39
C GLY A 87 17.69 -20.52 12.12
N ARG A 88 16.39 -20.70 12.39
CA ARG A 88 15.84 -21.86 13.13
C ARG A 88 14.33 -22.01 12.92
N GLU A 89 13.76 -23.05 13.53
CA GLU A 89 12.31 -23.21 13.67
C GLU A 89 11.73 -22.40 14.83
N TYR A 90 10.46 -22.04 14.69
CA TYR A 90 9.73 -21.23 15.65
C TYR A 90 8.28 -21.73 15.78
N ASP A 91 7.79 -21.85 17.00
CA ASP A 91 6.39 -22.17 17.29
C ASP A 91 5.49 -20.93 17.32
N HIS A 92 6.11 -19.74 17.40
CA HIS A 92 5.45 -18.45 17.52
C HIS A 92 6.29 -17.35 16.86
N ALA A 93 5.65 -16.22 16.52
CA ALA A 93 6.31 -15.12 15.83
C ALA A 93 7.52 -14.59 16.63
N PRO A 94 8.75 -14.59 16.06
CA PRO A 94 9.94 -14.23 16.81
C PRO A 94 10.05 -12.73 17.07
N ALA A 95 10.61 -12.36 18.23
CA ALA A 95 10.72 -10.96 18.67
C ALA A 95 11.39 -10.05 17.62
N ARG A 96 12.44 -10.53 16.94
CA ARG A 96 13.13 -9.78 15.87
C ARG A 96 12.20 -9.37 14.72
N VAL A 97 11.26 -10.24 14.34
CA VAL A 97 10.27 -9.93 13.29
C VAL A 97 9.33 -8.85 13.78
N LYS A 98 8.82 -8.98 15.00
CA LYS A 98 7.93 -8.00 15.62
C LYS A 98 8.58 -6.62 15.75
N ILE A 99 9.85 -6.58 16.17
CA ILE A 99 10.64 -5.35 16.27
C ILE A 99 10.84 -4.72 14.88
N ALA A 100 11.34 -5.49 13.91
CA ALA A 100 11.59 -4.99 12.57
C ALA A 100 10.32 -4.44 11.91
N GLN A 101 9.19 -5.16 12.03
CA GLN A 101 7.92 -4.70 11.51
C GLN A 101 7.33 -3.51 12.27
N SER A 102 7.60 -3.38 13.58
CA SER A 102 7.20 -2.20 14.35
C SER A 102 7.92 -0.94 13.86
N ILE A 103 9.21 -1.06 13.50
CA ILE A 103 10.00 0.02 12.87
C ILE A 103 9.43 0.38 11.50
N VAL A 104 9.17 -0.62 10.66
CA VAL A 104 8.53 -0.43 9.35
C VAL A 104 7.15 0.24 9.50
N GLY A 105 6.35 -0.20 10.47
CA GLY A 105 5.05 0.37 10.79
C GLY A 105 5.11 1.82 11.26
N ALA A 106 6.15 2.21 12.00
CA ALA A 106 6.40 3.61 12.35
C ALA A 106 6.72 4.47 11.10
N GLY A 107 7.46 3.92 10.14
CA GLY A 107 7.67 4.53 8.83
C GLY A 107 6.34 4.75 8.08
N THR A 108 5.43 3.78 8.11
CA THR A 108 4.08 3.89 7.56
C THR A 108 3.29 5.04 8.20
N VAL A 109 3.34 5.19 9.52
CA VAL A 109 2.69 6.31 10.24
C VAL A 109 3.22 7.66 9.76
N TRP A 110 4.55 7.78 9.64
CA TRP A 110 5.18 9.00 9.15
C TRP A 110 4.75 9.32 7.71
N LEU A 111 4.75 8.32 6.82
CA LEU A 111 4.33 8.46 5.42
C LEU A 111 2.88 8.97 5.32
N ILE A 112 1.95 8.38 6.08
CA ILE A 112 0.55 8.80 6.12
C ILE A 112 0.43 10.27 6.55
N GLY A 113 1.14 10.66 7.62
CA GLY A 113 1.18 12.05 8.10
C GLY A 113 1.72 13.01 7.05
N MET A 114 2.82 12.68 6.39
CA MET A 114 3.44 13.54 5.36
C MET A 114 2.58 13.67 4.10
N MET A 115 1.88 12.61 3.70
CA MET A 115 0.93 12.67 2.58
C MET A 115 -0.29 13.54 2.91
N ALA A 116 -0.85 13.40 4.11
CA ALA A 116 -1.94 14.25 4.59
C ALA A 116 -1.51 15.72 4.75
N LEU A 117 -0.29 15.97 5.24
CA LEU A 117 0.32 17.29 5.32
C LEU A 117 0.37 17.98 3.95
N GLY A 118 0.83 17.27 2.92
CA GLY A 118 0.91 17.79 1.56
C GLY A 118 -0.47 18.01 0.91
N ALA A 119 -1.41 17.10 1.16
CA ALA A 119 -2.74 17.14 0.55
C ALA A 119 -3.68 18.17 1.17
N ALA A 120 -3.71 18.27 2.51
CA ALA A 120 -4.71 19.01 3.27
C ALA A 120 -4.13 19.93 4.37
N GLY A 121 -2.80 20.03 4.49
CA GLY A 121 -2.12 21.01 5.33
C GLY A 121 -1.67 20.50 6.71
N PRO A 122 -1.03 21.36 7.53
CA PRO A 122 -0.36 20.98 8.78
C PRO A 122 -1.22 20.19 9.76
N ARG A 123 -2.46 20.66 10.01
CA ARG A 123 -3.40 20.00 10.93
C ARG A 123 -3.80 18.60 10.45
N ALA A 124 -4.08 18.44 9.15
CA ALA A 124 -4.41 17.14 8.58
C ALA A 124 -3.25 16.15 8.72
N GLY A 125 -2.00 16.60 8.54
CA GLY A 125 -0.82 15.77 8.75
C GLY A 125 -0.75 15.19 10.16
N VAL A 126 -0.91 16.04 11.19
CA VAL A 126 -0.87 15.62 12.60
C VAL A 126 -2.02 14.67 12.94
N ILE A 127 -3.25 14.98 12.50
CA ILE A 127 -4.43 14.14 12.75
C ILE A 127 -4.24 12.77 12.09
N ALA A 128 -3.82 12.72 10.82
CA ALA A 128 -3.62 11.48 10.09
C ALA A 128 -2.56 10.59 10.75
N SER A 129 -1.41 11.16 11.15
CA SER A 129 -0.38 10.40 11.86
C SER A 129 -0.83 9.93 13.24
N GLY A 130 -1.61 10.74 13.97
CA GLY A 130 -2.15 10.36 15.27
C GLY A 130 -3.13 9.19 15.17
N ILE A 131 -4.06 9.25 14.21
CA ILE A 131 -4.97 8.13 13.91
C ILE A 131 -4.16 6.90 13.53
N ALA A 132 -3.24 6.98 12.56
CA ALA A 132 -2.45 5.84 12.10
C ALA A 132 -1.54 5.23 13.20
N ALA A 133 -1.04 6.04 14.13
CA ALA A 133 -0.22 5.58 15.25
C ALA A 133 -0.99 4.62 16.16
N ALA A 134 -2.25 4.94 16.45
CA ALA A 134 -3.12 4.22 17.38
C ALA A 134 -4.17 3.31 16.70
N TYR A 135 -4.27 3.32 15.36
CA TYR A 135 -5.26 2.55 14.62
C TYR A 135 -5.02 1.04 14.81
N PRO A 136 -5.91 0.30 15.53
CA PRO A 136 -5.62 -1.05 15.98
C PRO A 136 -5.18 -2.03 14.87
N PRO A 137 -5.83 -2.06 13.68
CA PRO A 137 -5.36 -2.88 12.57
C PRO A 137 -3.92 -2.64 12.12
N LEU A 138 -3.46 -1.38 12.11
CA LEU A 138 -2.08 -1.04 11.77
C LEU A 138 -1.10 -1.30 12.92
N VAL A 139 -1.58 -1.48 14.15
CA VAL A 139 -0.77 -1.83 15.32
C VAL A 139 -0.52 -3.33 15.37
N TRP A 140 -1.57 -4.15 15.42
CA TRP A 140 -1.40 -5.59 15.64
C TRP A 140 -0.80 -6.31 14.44
N ILE A 141 -0.98 -5.81 13.21
CA ILE A 141 -0.46 -6.49 12.02
C ILE A 141 1.07 -6.63 12.07
N SER A 142 1.75 -5.75 12.80
CA SER A 142 3.20 -5.79 13.03
C SER A 142 3.64 -6.92 13.97
N ALA A 143 2.71 -7.54 14.71
CA ALA A 143 2.99 -8.63 15.65
C ALA A 143 2.94 -10.04 15.03
N TYR A 144 2.35 -10.16 13.83
CA TYR A 144 2.28 -11.42 13.06
C TYR A 144 3.40 -11.50 12.04
N VAL A 145 3.79 -12.69 11.60
CA VAL A 145 4.76 -12.87 10.50
C VAL A 145 4.06 -12.73 9.14
N PHE A 146 3.62 -11.51 8.86
CA PHE A 146 2.76 -11.13 7.75
C PHE A 146 3.36 -10.04 6.86
N SER A 147 3.26 -10.22 5.55
CA SER A 147 3.80 -9.30 4.52
C SER A 147 3.24 -7.87 4.55
N GLU A 148 2.09 -7.68 5.20
CA GLU A 148 1.26 -6.47 5.20
C GLU A 148 2.01 -5.22 5.65
N SER A 149 2.75 -5.29 6.76
CA SER A 149 3.48 -4.12 7.28
C SER A 149 4.52 -3.63 6.29
N LEU A 150 5.31 -4.57 5.74
CA LEU A 150 6.34 -4.25 4.74
C LEU A 150 5.74 -3.77 3.43
N TYR A 151 4.67 -4.43 2.96
CA TYR A 151 3.95 -4.05 1.76
C TYR A 151 3.37 -2.64 1.88
N SER A 152 2.70 -2.33 2.98
CA SER A 152 2.10 -1.01 3.23
C SER A 152 3.15 0.09 3.15
N ALA A 153 4.28 -0.08 3.84
CA ALA A 153 5.36 0.91 3.83
C ALA A 153 5.94 1.11 2.42
N ALA A 154 6.24 0.02 1.70
CA ALA A 154 6.80 0.08 0.35
C ALA A 154 5.83 0.71 -0.66
N ALA A 155 4.55 0.33 -0.61
CA ALA A 155 3.52 0.85 -1.50
C ALA A 155 3.26 2.35 -1.27
N LEU A 156 3.14 2.77 -0.01
CA LEU A 156 2.96 4.17 0.36
C LEU A 156 4.19 5.02 0.05
N LEU A 157 5.41 4.49 0.24
CA LEU A 157 6.64 5.17 -0.13
C LEU A 157 6.72 5.39 -1.64
N SER A 158 6.41 4.36 -2.44
CA SER A 158 6.35 4.47 -3.90
C SER A 158 5.36 5.56 -4.33
N ALA A 159 4.12 5.52 -3.82
CA ALA A 159 3.12 6.54 -4.12
C ALA A 159 3.55 7.94 -3.66
N PHE A 160 4.21 8.07 -2.51
CA PHE A 160 4.71 9.33 -1.98
C PHE A 160 5.81 9.94 -2.85
N VAL A 161 6.82 9.15 -3.24
CA VAL A 161 7.91 9.60 -4.12
C VAL A 161 7.36 10.01 -5.49
N LEU A 162 6.45 9.21 -6.05
CA LEU A 162 5.80 9.53 -7.32
C LEU A 162 5.00 10.83 -7.22
N GLN A 163 4.22 11.01 -6.16
CA GLN A 163 3.43 12.21 -5.93
C GLN A 163 4.31 13.47 -5.81
N ARG A 164 5.42 13.39 -5.05
CA ARG A 164 6.38 14.49 -4.88
C ARG A 164 6.98 14.94 -6.21
N SER A 165 7.34 13.98 -7.08
CA SER A 165 7.89 14.27 -8.40
C SER A 165 6.96 15.11 -9.30
N MET A 166 5.65 15.03 -9.04
CA MET A 166 4.61 15.72 -9.81
C MET A 166 4.20 17.07 -9.21
N THR A 167 4.35 17.26 -7.88
CA THR A 167 3.94 18.51 -7.21
C THR A 167 4.94 19.66 -7.37
N ASP A 168 6.25 19.36 -7.46
CA ASP A 168 7.30 20.37 -7.54
C ASP A 168 7.29 21.19 -8.85
N GLU A 169 6.53 20.73 -9.85
CA GLU A 169 6.30 21.44 -11.11
C GLU A 169 5.53 22.75 -10.96
N GLY A 170 4.52 22.77 -10.10
CA GLY A 170 3.64 23.94 -9.96
C GLY A 170 4.32 25.15 -9.28
N LEU A 171 5.44 24.91 -8.59
CA LEU A 171 6.24 25.94 -7.91
C LEU A 171 7.32 26.49 -8.86
N ALA A 172 8.02 25.63 -9.61
CA ALA A 172 9.05 26.04 -10.56
C ALA A 172 8.49 26.83 -11.76
N SER A 173 7.29 26.48 -12.26
CA SER A 173 6.66 27.21 -13.37
C SER A 173 6.18 28.62 -12.99
N ARG A 174 6.10 28.94 -11.69
CA ARG A 174 5.74 30.28 -11.18
C ARG A 174 6.94 31.20 -11.04
N SER A 175 8.13 30.67 -10.72
CA SER A 175 9.36 31.45 -10.68
C SER A 175 9.82 31.90 -12.07
N ALA A 176 9.32 31.26 -13.13
CA ALA A 176 9.66 31.54 -14.52
C ALA A 176 8.56 32.32 -15.28
N ALA A 177 7.49 32.77 -14.60
CA ALA A 177 6.51 33.63 -15.23
C ALA A 177 7.14 35.02 -15.49
N PRO A 178 7.10 35.57 -16.71
CA PRO A 178 7.67 36.89 -16.98
C PRO A 178 6.94 37.93 -16.14
N ALA A 179 7.69 38.82 -15.48
CA ALA A 179 7.13 40.03 -14.92
C ALA A 179 6.38 40.77 -16.04
N SER A 180 5.10 41.05 -15.81
CA SER A 180 4.22 41.73 -16.76
C SER A 180 4.86 43.04 -17.24
N PRO A 181 5.12 43.23 -18.54
CA PRO A 181 5.55 44.52 -19.06
C PRO A 181 4.29 45.37 -19.30
N GLY A 182 3.96 46.29 -18.39
CA GLY A 182 2.79 47.13 -18.62
C GLY A 182 2.30 47.95 -17.45
N ALA A 183 3.14 48.82 -16.90
CA ALA A 183 2.67 50.01 -16.20
C ALA A 183 3.51 51.20 -16.67
N ARG A 184 3.28 51.66 -17.91
CA ARG A 184 3.67 53.01 -18.30
C ARG A 184 2.61 53.94 -17.72
N SER A 185 2.92 54.56 -16.59
CA SER A 185 2.15 55.68 -16.06
C SER A 185 2.37 56.90 -16.96
N ALA A 186 1.31 57.37 -17.59
CA ALA A 186 1.24 58.74 -18.07
C ALA A 186 0.98 59.65 -16.86
N HIS A 187 2.01 60.36 -16.39
CA HIS A 187 1.86 61.52 -15.53
C HIS A 187 2.78 62.63 -15.99
N THR A 188 2.13 63.66 -16.51
CA THR A 188 2.59 65.03 -16.76
C THR A 188 2.96 65.74 -15.45
N GLY A 189 3.99 66.59 -15.47
CA GLY A 189 4.09 67.72 -14.54
C GLY A 189 5.40 67.85 -13.73
N SER A 190 6.27 68.75 -14.20
CA SER A 190 7.06 69.76 -13.45
C SER A 190 7.72 69.45 -12.10
N MET A 191 9.05 69.68 -12.12
CA MET A 191 9.90 70.42 -11.18
C MET A 191 10.22 69.90 -9.75
N GLU A 192 11.48 70.20 -9.43
CA GLU A 192 12.14 70.36 -8.12
C GLU A 192 12.70 69.12 -7.39
N GLY A 193 14.01 69.21 -7.18
CA GLY A 193 14.79 68.24 -6.43
C GLY A 193 14.66 68.47 -4.93
N THR A 194 14.69 67.37 -4.20
CA THR A 194 15.29 67.29 -2.86
C THR A 194 15.78 65.86 -2.65
N SER A 195 17.03 65.78 -2.18
CA SER A 195 17.72 64.58 -1.73
C SER A 195 17.01 63.93 -0.55
N SER A 196 16.81 62.60 -0.59
CA SER A 196 16.45 61.79 0.58
C SER A 196 17.29 60.51 0.63
N PRO A 197 17.81 60.11 1.82
CA PRO A 197 18.86 59.10 1.96
C PRO A 197 18.32 57.67 2.18
N ALA A 198 19.24 56.70 2.02
CA ALA A 198 19.16 55.30 2.47
C ALA A 198 18.24 54.33 1.69
N ARG A 199 18.80 53.72 0.64
CA ARG A 199 18.50 52.30 0.34
C ARG A 199 19.61 51.44 0.93
N ARG A 200 19.34 50.88 2.10
CA ARG A 200 20.11 49.76 2.65
C ARG A 200 19.95 48.56 1.72
N ASP A 201 21.07 48.04 1.26
CA ASP A 201 21.40 46.63 1.08
C ASP A 201 20.20 45.72 0.84
N ALA A 202 19.82 45.59 -0.43
CA ALA A 202 19.10 44.41 -0.87
C ALA A 202 19.99 43.19 -0.55
N PRO A 203 19.48 42.16 0.18
CA PRO A 203 20.27 40.96 0.39
C PRO A 203 20.63 40.35 -0.97
N PRO A 204 21.86 39.84 -1.15
CA PRO A 204 22.24 39.19 -2.39
C PRO A 204 21.24 38.06 -2.69
N PRO A 205 20.89 37.81 -3.97
CA PRO A 205 19.98 36.75 -4.32
C PRO A 205 20.53 35.44 -3.76
N GLY A 206 19.89 34.96 -2.69
CA GLY A 206 20.30 33.76 -2.00
C GLY A 206 20.36 32.62 -2.99
N ASN A 207 21.49 31.92 -2.97
CA ASN A 207 21.81 30.73 -3.74
C ASN A 207 20.82 29.61 -3.36
N HIS A 208 19.57 29.74 -3.79
CA HIS A 208 18.60 28.66 -3.75
C HIS A 208 18.89 27.75 -4.93
N GLU A 209 20.04 27.09 -4.90
CA GLU A 209 20.17 25.73 -5.46
C GLU A 209 19.31 24.81 -4.58
N ALA A 210 18.01 25.09 -4.54
CA ALA A 210 17.01 24.18 -4.02
C ALA A 210 17.12 22.94 -4.90
N THR A 211 17.66 21.87 -4.32
CA THR A 211 17.93 20.57 -4.93
C THR A 211 16.81 20.24 -5.90
N ARG A 212 17.04 20.48 -7.20
CA ARG A 212 16.03 20.28 -8.23
C ARG A 212 15.81 18.78 -8.30
N TRP A 213 14.71 18.30 -7.73
CA TRP A 213 14.40 16.88 -7.70
C TRP A 213 14.38 16.36 -9.13
N ASN A 214 15.32 15.49 -9.49
CA ASN A 214 15.38 14.91 -10.82
C ASN A 214 14.16 14.00 -10.99
N ARG A 215 13.14 14.48 -11.71
CA ARG A 215 11.84 13.81 -11.83
C ARG A 215 11.95 12.44 -12.49
N THR A 216 12.88 12.28 -13.41
CA THR A 216 13.13 10.99 -14.06
C THR A 216 13.68 10.00 -13.04
N LEU A 217 14.68 10.40 -12.24
CA LEU A 217 15.19 9.58 -11.14
C LEU A 217 14.12 9.29 -10.10
N ALA A 218 13.23 10.24 -9.82
CA ALA A 218 12.09 10.04 -8.92
C ALA A 218 11.10 9.00 -9.42
N ALA A 219 10.71 9.09 -10.70
CA ALA A 219 9.81 8.14 -11.33
C ALA A 219 10.46 6.75 -11.37
N LEU A 220 11.75 6.68 -11.68
CA LEU A 220 12.53 5.44 -11.62
C LEU A 220 12.58 4.86 -10.21
N ALA A 221 12.84 5.68 -9.18
CA ALA A 221 12.84 5.25 -7.78
C ALA A 221 11.45 4.81 -7.29
N ALA A 222 10.38 5.50 -7.69
CA ALA A 222 9.01 5.07 -7.43
C ALA A 222 8.68 3.76 -8.16
N GLY A 223 9.18 3.58 -9.38
CA GLY A 223 9.09 2.33 -10.12
C GLY A 223 9.79 1.18 -9.39
N ALA A 224 11.04 1.40 -8.96
CA ALA A 224 11.80 0.42 -8.18
C ALA A 224 11.10 0.07 -6.85
N GLY A 225 10.59 1.07 -6.13
CA GLY A 225 9.79 0.87 -4.92
C GLY A 225 8.50 0.09 -5.19
N THR A 226 7.85 0.31 -6.34
CA THR A 226 6.71 -0.49 -6.82
C THR A 226 7.13 -1.93 -7.09
N GLY A 227 8.29 -2.15 -7.74
CA GLY A 227 8.85 -3.47 -7.97
C GLY A 227 9.12 -4.23 -6.67
N VAL A 228 9.72 -3.57 -5.66
CA VAL A 228 9.88 -4.15 -4.31
C VAL A 228 8.53 -4.50 -3.72
N ALA A 229 7.55 -3.59 -3.77
CA ALA A 229 6.20 -3.85 -3.25
C ALA A 229 5.50 -5.02 -3.97
N ILE A 230 5.69 -5.18 -5.29
CA ILE A 230 5.20 -6.33 -6.08
C ILE A 230 5.86 -7.64 -5.62
N LEU A 231 7.17 -7.63 -5.37
CA LEU A 231 7.89 -8.80 -4.87
C LEU A 231 7.52 -9.15 -3.43
N VAL A 232 7.04 -8.19 -2.63
CA VAL A 232 6.48 -8.46 -1.30
C VAL A 232 5.05 -8.98 -1.43
N ARG A 233 4.21 -8.34 -2.27
CA ARG A 233 2.83 -8.74 -2.56
C ARG A 233 2.43 -8.43 -4.02
N PRO A 234 2.03 -9.45 -4.80
CA PRO A 234 1.60 -9.27 -6.20
C PRO A 234 0.35 -8.40 -6.38
N THR A 235 -0.41 -8.13 -5.32
CA THR A 235 -1.57 -7.21 -5.35
C THR A 235 -1.20 -5.80 -5.84
N MET A 236 0.08 -5.42 -5.73
CA MET A 236 0.60 -4.16 -6.25
C MET A 236 0.63 -4.10 -7.79
N LEU A 237 0.49 -5.22 -8.50
CA LEU A 237 0.57 -5.26 -9.97
C LEU A 237 -0.46 -4.33 -10.63
N LEU A 238 -1.67 -4.23 -10.08
CA LEU A 238 -2.73 -3.37 -10.62
C LEU A 238 -2.46 -1.87 -10.44
N PHE A 239 -1.50 -1.48 -9.59
CA PHE A 239 -1.07 -0.09 -9.47
C PHE A 239 -0.27 0.38 -10.70
N VAL A 240 0.51 -0.52 -11.31
CA VAL A 240 1.38 -0.21 -12.46
C VAL A 240 0.59 0.33 -13.66
N PRO A 241 -0.42 -0.36 -14.22
CA PRO A 241 -1.16 0.16 -15.36
C PRO A 241 -1.91 1.45 -15.01
N MET A 242 -2.42 1.60 -13.78
CA MET A 242 -3.08 2.84 -13.34
C MET A 242 -2.14 4.05 -13.36
N VAL A 243 -0.90 3.88 -12.88
CA VAL A 243 0.13 4.93 -12.93
C VAL A 243 0.53 5.23 -14.38
N VAL A 244 0.74 4.21 -15.20
CA VAL A 244 1.12 4.39 -16.60
C VAL A 244 0.03 5.16 -17.35
N ILE A 245 -1.23 4.74 -17.26
CA ILE A 245 -2.38 5.43 -17.88
C ILE A 245 -2.47 6.87 -17.40
N TRP A 246 -2.26 7.12 -16.10
CA TRP A 246 -2.28 8.47 -15.56
C TRP A 246 -1.15 9.36 -16.13
N LEU A 247 0.08 8.85 -16.18
CA LEU A 247 1.23 9.59 -16.68
C LEU A 247 1.15 9.82 -18.20
N THR A 248 0.74 8.81 -18.97
CA THR A 248 0.55 8.94 -20.43
C THR A 248 -0.61 9.87 -20.78
N GLY A 249 -1.72 9.81 -20.03
CA GLY A 249 -2.83 10.75 -20.15
C GLY A 249 -2.44 12.20 -19.84
N ARG A 250 -1.39 12.40 -19.01
CA ARG A 250 -0.74 13.70 -18.77
C ARG A 250 0.34 14.05 -19.78
N ARG A 251 0.49 13.26 -20.86
CA ARG A 251 1.53 13.37 -21.90
C ARG A 251 2.96 13.30 -21.34
N ARG A 252 3.17 12.59 -20.23
CA ARG A 252 4.47 12.42 -19.56
C ARG A 252 5.10 11.06 -19.88
N LEU A 253 5.32 10.80 -21.17
CA LEU A 253 5.81 9.49 -21.63
C LEU A 253 7.18 9.12 -21.04
N GLY A 254 8.11 10.07 -20.91
CA GLY A 254 9.41 9.82 -20.30
C GLY A 254 9.34 9.39 -18.83
N LEU A 255 8.41 9.97 -18.05
CA LEU A 255 8.20 9.56 -16.66
C LEU A 255 7.51 8.19 -16.56
N ALA A 256 6.56 7.91 -17.46
CA ALA A 256 5.93 6.60 -17.55
C ALA A 256 6.96 5.51 -17.89
N ALA A 257 7.84 5.77 -18.86
CA ALA A 257 8.93 4.87 -19.23
C ALA A 257 9.93 4.68 -18.08
N ALA A 258 10.33 5.75 -17.39
CA ALA A 258 11.22 5.66 -16.24
C ALA A 258 10.62 4.85 -15.08
N PHE A 259 9.33 5.05 -14.77
CA PHE A 259 8.60 4.28 -13.77
C PHE A 259 8.49 2.80 -14.14
N LEU A 260 8.16 2.50 -15.40
CA LEU A 260 8.12 1.12 -15.91
C LEU A 260 9.49 0.46 -15.86
N ALA A 261 10.55 1.17 -16.28
CA ALA A 261 11.91 0.66 -16.22
C ALA A 261 12.33 0.33 -14.78
N GLY A 262 12.08 1.25 -13.83
CA GLY A 262 12.34 1.00 -12.41
C GLY A 262 11.58 -0.22 -11.89
N THR A 263 10.31 -0.40 -12.29
CA THR A 263 9.51 -1.58 -11.89
C THR A 263 10.08 -2.87 -12.48
N ALA A 264 10.39 -2.86 -13.78
CA ALA A 264 10.87 -4.02 -14.52
C ALA A 264 12.24 -4.50 -14.03
N VAL A 265 13.16 -3.60 -13.68
CA VAL A 265 14.50 -3.96 -13.18
C VAL A 265 14.42 -4.82 -11.92
N LEU A 266 13.42 -4.62 -11.07
CA LEU A 266 13.24 -5.39 -9.84
C LEU A 266 12.44 -6.68 -10.08
N VAL A 267 11.37 -6.62 -10.89
CA VAL A 267 10.47 -7.76 -11.08
C VAL A 267 11.03 -8.79 -12.08
N ALA A 268 11.63 -8.34 -13.18
CA ALA A 268 12.04 -9.20 -14.28
C ALA A 268 13.06 -10.30 -13.89
N PRO A 269 14.10 -10.04 -13.07
CA PRO A 269 15.03 -11.09 -12.65
C PRO A 269 14.34 -12.24 -11.93
N TRP A 270 13.35 -11.92 -11.10
CA TRP A 270 12.56 -12.91 -10.39
C TRP A 270 11.64 -13.69 -11.35
N THR A 271 10.98 -13.00 -12.28
CA THR A 271 10.19 -13.65 -13.34
C THR A 271 11.04 -14.60 -14.18
N VAL A 272 12.25 -14.19 -14.59
CA VAL A 272 13.17 -15.04 -15.35
C VAL A 272 13.58 -16.28 -14.56
N ARG A 273 13.86 -16.13 -13.25
CA ARG A 273 14.10 -17.28 -12.37
C ARG A 273 12.90 -18.22 -12.35
N ASN A 274 11.69 -17.69 -12.21
CA ASN A 274 10.48 -18.50 -12.16
C ASN A 274 10.25 -19.28 -13.46
N VAL A 275 10.47 -18.66 -14.63
CA VAL A 275 10.39 -19.33 -15.93
C VAL A 275 11.36 -20.51 -16.01
N ARG A 276 12.59 -20.34 -15.51
CA ARG A 276 13.61 -21.39 -15.53
C ARG A 276 13.38 -22.51 -14.51
N VAL A 277 12.73 -22.21 -13.38
CA VAL A 277 12.50 -23.18 -12.30
C VAL A 277 11.21 -23.98 -12.51
N HIS A 278 10.17 -23.35 -13.06
CA HIS A 278 8.86 -23.96 -13.24
C HIS A 278 8.59 -24.38 -14.69
N ASP A 279 9.55 -24.16 -15.61
CA ASP A 279 9.41 -24.36 -17.06
C ASP A 279 8.15 -23.71 -17.66
N ARG A 280 7.65 -22.66 -17.01
CA ARG A 280 6.37 -21.99 -17.29
C ARG A 280 6.42 -20.52 -16.90
N PHE A 281 5.62 -19.70 -17.56
CA PHE A 281 5.54 -18.28 -17.24
C PHE A 281 4.80 -18.04 -15.91
N VAL A 282 5.55 -17.74 -14.86
CA VAL A 282 5.03 -17.30 -13.55
C VAL A 282 5.63 -15.94 -13.21
N LEU A 283 4.82 -14.87 -13.32
CA LEU A 283 5.31 -13.49 -13.22
C LEU A 283 5.99 -13.19 -11.86
N VAL A 284 5.34 -13.52 -10.74
CA VAL A 284 5.89 -13.33 -9.39
C VAL A 284 5.66 -14.56 -8.51
N SER A 285 4.44 -15.07 -8.49
CA SER A 285 3.97 -16.12 -7.59
C SER A 285 2.83 -16.90 -8.24
N ALA A 286 2.72 -18.19 -7.94
CA ALA A 286 1.75 -19.11 -8.56
C ALA A 286 0.44 -19.24 -7.77
N GLY A 287 -0.18 -18.11 -7.43
CA GLY A 287 -1.44 -18.06 -6.70
C GLY A 287 -2.53 -17.25 -7.40
N GLY A 288 -2.27 -16.72 -8.58
CA GLY A 288 -3.22 -15.87 -9.29
C GLY A 288 -4.45 -16.65 -9.74
N GLY A 289 -4.25 -17.85 -10.30
CA GLY A 289 -5.33 -18.71 -10.79
C GLY A 289 -6.29 -19.10 -9.68
N VAL A 290 -5.79 -19.72 -8.62
CA VAL A 290 -6.63 -20.16 -7.49
C VAL A 290 -7.33 -18.99 -6.80
N ASN A 291 -6.66 -17.85 -6.59
CA ASN A 291 -7.31 -16.69 -5.97
C ASN A 291 -8.40 -16.09 -6.88
N PHE A 292 -8.19 -16.09 -8.20
CA PHE A 292 -9.20 -15.64 -9.15
C PHE A 292 -10.41 -16.58 -9.13
N TRP A 293 -10.15 -17.88 -9.06
CA TRP A 293 -11.19 -18.90 -8.94
C TRP A 293 -11.98 -18.77 -7.64
N ILE A 294 -11.33 -18.70 -6.47
CA ILE A 294 -11.96 -18.46 -5.16
C ILE A 294 -12.87 -17.23 -5.21
N GLY A 295 -12.38 -16.15 -5.80
CA GLY A 295 -13.12 -14.90 -5.92
C GLY A 295 -14.33 -14.96 -6.86
N ASN A 296 -14.38 -15.89 -7.82
CA ASN A 296 -15.38 -15.89 -8.89
C ASN A 296 -16.13 -17.22 -9.04
N HIS A 297 -15.88 -18.19 -8.16
CA HIS A 297 -16.57 -19.47 -8.10
C HIS A 297 -18.08 -19.28 -7.82
N PRO A 298 -18.97 -20.19 -8.27
CA PRO A 298 -20.39 -20.15 -7.92
C PRO A 298 -20.70 -20.02 -6.43
N ASP A 299 -19.88 -20.62 -5.56
CA ASP A 299 -20.03 -20.56 -4.10
C ASP A 299 -19.36 -19.34 -3.45
N ALA A 300 -18.80 -18.42 -4.25
CA ALA A 300 -18.23 -17.19 -3.74
C ALA A 300 -19.34 -16.28 -3.16
N ILE A 301 -19.16 -15.86 -1.91
CA ILE A 301 -20.13 -15.03 -1.19
C ILE A 301 -19.82 -13.53 -1.25
N GLY A 302 -18.69 -13.15 -1.84
CA GLY A 302 -18.25 -11.77 -2.01
C GLY A 302 -17.12 -11.32 -1.08
N GLU A 303 -16.73 -12.15 -0.11
CA GLU A 303 -15.49 -12.02 0.66
C GLU A 303 -14.70 -13.33 0.51
N GLY A 304 -13.38 -13.24 0.45
CA GLY A 304 -12.53 -14.41 0.25
C GLY A 304 -11.66 -14.70 1.47
N ASP A 305 -12.11 -15.70 2.21
CA ASP A 305 -11.32 -16.49 3.13
C ASP A 305 -11.88 -17.90 3.07
N LEU A 306 -11.07 -18.87 2.59
CA LEU A 306 -11.50 -20.27 2.53
C LEU A 306 -11.83 -20.83 3.92
N ALA A 307 -11.21 -20.30 4.98
CA ALA A 307 -11.53 -20.69 6.34
C ALA A 307 -12.91 -20.18 6.78
N ALA A 308 -13.41 -19.09 6.17
CA ALA A 308 -14.74 -18.55 6.43
C ALA A 308 -15.82 -19.07 5.47
N ASN A 309 -15.46 -19.89 4.47
CA ASN A 309 -16.39 -20.48 3.50
C ASN A 309 -16.10 -21.99 3.29
N PRO A 310 -16.67 -22.87 4.12
CA PRO A 310 -16.44 -24.31 4.05
C PRO A 310 -16.82 -24.93 2.70
N HIS A 311 -17.93 -24.52 2.09
CA HIS A 311 -18.37 -25.03 0.78
C HIS A 311 -17.34 -24.73 -0.32
N LEU A 312 -16.82 -23.50 -0.34
CA LEU A 312 -15.80 -23.11 -1.30
C LEU A 312 -14.47 -23.86 -1.07
N LYS A 313 -14.13 -24.12 0.20
CA LYS A 313 -12.97 -24.95 0.57
C LYS A 313 -13.12 -26.39 0.10
N GLU A 314 -14.29 -26.99 0.29
CA GLU A 314 -14.59 -28.34 -0.19
C GLU A 314 -14.51 -28.43 -1.72
N ALA A 315 -15.13 -27.49 -2.43
CA ALA A 315 -15.07 -27.40 -3.88
C ALA A 315 -13.63 -27.29 -4.41
N GLU A 316 -12.77 -26.52 -3.73
CA GLU A 316 -11.36 -26.38 -4.10
C GLU A 316 -10.57 -27.68 -3.91
N LEU A 317 -10.83 -28.40 -2.82
CA LEU A 317 -10.23 -29.72 -2.56
C LEU A 317 -10.73 -30.78 -3.55
N GLU A 318 -11.98 -30.72 -3.97
CA GLU A 318 -12.54 -31.57 -5.03
C GLU A 318 -11.90 -31.27 -6.38
N PHE A 319 -11.76 -29.99 -6.72
CA PHE A 319 -11.09 -29.56 -7.95
C PHE A 319 -9.67 -30.11 -8.02
N ARG A 320 -8.91 -30.07 -6.91
CA ARG A 320 -7.57 -30.67 -6.85
C ARG A 320 -7.58 -32.19 -6.96
N ARG A 321 -8.51 -32.86 -6.25
CA ARG A 321 -8.65 -34.32 -6.32
C ARG A 321 -8.99 -34.80 -7.74
N ALA A 322 -9.70 -34.00 -8.52
CA ALA A 322 -10.00 -34.27 -9.92
C ALA A 322 -8.80 -34.09 -10.86
N HIS A 323 -7.72 -33.44 -10.41
CA HIS A 323 -6.51 -33.18 -11.18
C HIS A 323 -5.25 -33.71 -10.44
N PRO A 324 -5.17 -35.02 -10.17
CA PRO A 324 -4.07 -35.58 -9.41
C PRO A 324 -2.74 -35.44 -10.17
N GLY A 325 -1.66 -35.18 -9.43
CA GLY A 325 -0.30 -35.10 -9.98
C GLY A 325 0.08 -33.76 -10.62
N LEU A 326 -0.85 -32.81 -10.76
CA LEU A 326 -0.53 -31.46 -11.23
C LEU A 326 0.04 -30.59 -10.12
N SER A 327 1.08 -29.82 -10.44
CA SER A 327 1.62 -28.81 -9.55
C SER A 327 0.67 -27.60 -9.39
N PRO A 328 0.81 -26.78 -8.33
CA PRO A 328 0.05 -25.54 -8.19
C PRO A 328 0.16 -24.61 -9.40
N GLU A 329 1.35 -24.51 -10.00
CA GLU A 329 1.62 -23.73 -11.22
C GLU A 329 0.87 -24.31 -12.43
N GLU A 330 0.76 -25.63 -12.54
CA GLU A 330 0.04 -26.31 -13.62
C GLU A 330 -1.48 -26.19 -13.48
N LEU A 331 -1.98 -26.05 -12.26
CA LEU A 331 -3.39 -25.82 -11.99
C LEU A 331 -3.86 -24.39 -12.32
N GLU A 332 -2.97 -23.39 -12.38
CA GLU A 332 -3.38 -21.99 -12.58
C GLU A 332 -4.25 -21.77 -13.83
N PRO A 333 -3.90 -22.27 -15.03
CA PRO A 333 -4.74 -22.08 -16.22
C PRO A 333 -6.10 -22.77 -16.11
N LEU A 334 -6.17 -23.90 -15.39
CA LEU A 334 -7.42 -24.64 -15.18
C LEU A 334 -8.36 -23.87 -14.25
N TYR A 335 -7.85 -23.29 -13.17
CA TYR A 335 -8.60 -22.40 -12.29
C TYR A 335 -9.15 -21.18 -13.04
N TYR A 336 -8.34 -20.53 -13.89
CA TYR A 336 -8.82 -19.42 -14.71
C TYR A 336 -9.92 -19.85 -15.68
N ARG A 337 -9.75 -20.97 -16.38
CA ARG A 337 -10.72 -21.49 -17.34
C ARG A 337 -12.06 -21.79 -16.68
N ASP A 338 -12.03 -22.47 -15.54
CA ASP A 338 -13.24 -22.84 -14.80
C ASP A 338 -14.00 -21.62 -14.27
N ALA A 339 -13.27 -20.66 -13.68
CA ALA A 339 -13.86 -19.42 -13.19
C ALA A 339 -14.47 -18.58 -14.32
N LEU A 340 -13.78 -18.46 -15.47
CA LEU A 340 -14.29 -17.74 -16.64
C LEU A 340 -15.50 -18.43 -17.25
N ALA A 341 -15.53 -19.76 -17.32
CA ALA A 341 -16.69 -20.52 -17.76
C ALA A 341 -17.89 -20.28 -16.83
N SER A 342 -17.67 -20.26 -15.51
CA SER A 342 -18.70 -19.94 -14.51
C SER A 342 -19.25 -18.52 -14.65
N ILE A 343 -18.40 -17.55 -14.98
CA ILE A 343 -18.81 -16.16 -15.26
C ILE A 343 -19.65 -16.10 -16.54
N ALA A 344 -19.19 -16.76 -17.61
CA ALA A 344 -19.88 -16.78 -18.90
C ALA A 344 -21.25 -17.47 -18.82
N ALA A 345 -21.37 -18.52 -18.00
CA ALA A 345 -22.64 -19.23 -17.79
C ALA A 345 -23.67 -18.43 -17.00
N ALA A 346 -23.24 -17.50 -16.11
CA ALA A 346 -24.13 -16.75 -15.24
C ALA A 346 -23.66 -15.29 -14.99
N PRO A 347 -23.61 -14.43 -16.02
CA PRO A 347 -23.07 -13.07 -15.90
C PRO A 347 -23.87 -12.21 -14.93
N GLY A 348 -25.19 -12.39 -14.82
CA GLY A 348 -26.03 -11.68 -13.85
C GLY A 348 -25.65 -11.99 -12.39
N ARG A 349 -25.38 -13.28 -12.07
CA ARG A 349 -24.88 -13.69 -10.75
C ARG A 349 -23.52 -13.07 -10.47
N TRP A 350 -22.63 -13.05 -11.47
CA TRP A 350 -21.31 -12.45 -11.33
C TRP A 350 -21.39 -10.93 -11.07
N LEU A 351 -22.27 -10.20 -11.75
CA LEU A 351 -22.48 -8.77 -11.47
C LEU A 351 -22.98 -8.52 -10.03
N LEU A 352 -23.90 -9.35 -9.53
CA LEU A 352 -24.33 -9.30 -8.13
C LEU A 352 -23.17 -9.62 -7.17
N LEU A 353 -22.33 -10.59 -7.51
CA LEU A 353 -21.12 -10.92 -6.76
C LEU A 353 -20.14 -9.75 -6.72
N LEU A 354 -19.92 -9.03 -7.82
CA LEU A 354 -19.11 -7.80 -7.82
C LEU A 354 -19.68 -6.74 -6.89
N GLY A 355 -21.01 -6.59 -6.84
CA GLY A 355 -21.69 -5.72 -5.88
C GLY A 355 -21.39 -6.12 -4.42
N ARG A 356 -21.44 -7.41 -4.11
CA ARG A 356 -21.06 -7.95 -2.79
C ARG A 356 -19.58 -7.73 -2.46
N LYS A 357 -18.68 -7.94 -3.43
CA LYS A 357 -17.25 -7.65 -3.26
C LYS A 357 -17.01 -6.18 -2.97
N LEU A 358 -17.68 -5.27 -3.67
CA LEU A 358 -17.58 -3.84 -3.41
C LEU A 358 -18.10 -3.48 -2.01
N PHE A 359 -19.19 -4.11 -1.56
CA PHE A 359 -19.71 -3.95 -0.21
C PHE A 359 -18.68 -4.39 0.85
N TYR A 360 -18.14 -5.62 0.77
CA TYR A 360 -17.16 -6.12 1.75
C TYR A 360 -15.80 -5.41 1.67
N THR A 361 -15.50 -4.78 0.53
CA THR A 361 -14.35 -3.87 0.42
C THR A 361 -14.50 -2.65 1.34
N ALA A 362 -15.73 -2.18 1.56
CA ALA A 362 -16.03 -0.97 2.34
C ALA A 362 -16.55 -1.24 3.76
N VAL A 363 -17.11 -2.42 4.03
CA VAL A 363 -17.79 -2.71 5.30
C VAL A 363 -17.06 -3.81 6.08
N PRO A 364 -16.66 -3.56 7.35
CA PRO A 364 -15.81 -4.47 8.11
C PRO A 364 -16.61 -5.54 8.88
N ILE A 365 -17.64 -6.14 8.28
CA ILE A 365 -18.53 -7.12 8.96
C ILE A 365 -18.60 -8.47 8.23
N GLY A 366 -17.59 -8.76 7.41
CA GLY A 366 -17.52 -10.00 6.65
C GLY A 366 -17.27 -11.25 7.50
N PRO A 367 -17.62 -12.43 6.99
CA PRO A 367 -17.28 -13.72 7.60
C PRO A 367 -15.81 -13.89 8.03
N SER A 368 -14.83 -13.23 7.40
CA SER A 368 -13.43 -13.34 7.87
C SER A 368 -13.25 -12.82 9.30
N TYR A 369 -14.02 -11.83 9.72
CA TYR A 369 -13.91 -11.23 11.05
C TYR A 369 -14.38 -12.18 12.15
N THR A 370 -15.28 -13.13 11.83
CA THR A 370 -15.84 -14.07 12.81
C THR A 370 -14.88 -15.20 13.15
N LEU A 371 -13.83 -15.39 12.34
CA LEU A 371 -12.74 -16.34 12.62
C LEU A 371 -11.81 -15.85 13.75
N HIS A 372 -11.93 -14.59 14.15
CA HIS A 372 -11.08 -13.96 15.15
C HIS A 372 -11.82 -13.74 16.47
N SER A 373 -11.05 -13.51 17.54
CA SER A 373 -11.63 -13.24 18.86
C SER A 373 -12.55 -12.01 18.85
N THR A 374 -13.58 -11.99 19.69
CA THR A 374 -14.51 -10.84 19.82
C THR A 374 -13.78 -9.53 20.09
N ARG A 375 -12.66 -9.56 20.83
CA ARG A 375 -11.84 -8.37 21.09
C ARG A 375 -11.18 -7.84 19.82
N TYR A 376 -10.66 -8.72 18.97
CA TYR A 376 -10.10 -8.36 17.66
C TYR A 376 -11.17 -7.75 16.76
N GLN A 377 -12.34 -8.41 16.68
CA GLN A 377 -13.45 -7.93 15.86
C GLN A 377 -13.92 -6.55 16.34
N ALA A 378 -14.20 -6.38 17.64
CA ALA A 378 -14.63 -5.11 18.19
C ALA A 378 -13.61 -3.99 17.94
N ALA A 379 -12.32 -4.24 18.19
CA ALA A 379 -11.27 -3.25 17.95
C ALA A 379 -11.16 -2.88 16.45
N SER A 380 -11.30 -3.84 15.54
CA SER A 380 -11.25 -3.62 14.08
C SER A 380 -12.45 -2.79 13.61
N VAL A 381 -13.66 -3.22 13.97
CA VAL A 381 -14.91 -2.63 13.50
C VAL A 381 -15.08 -1.23 14.09
N VAL A 382 -14.93 -1.07 15.40
CA VAL A 382 -15.13 0.22 16.07
C VAL A 382 -14.12 1.25 15.53
N SER A 383 -12.83 0.89 15.46
CA SER A 383 -11.83 1.82 14.95
C SER A 383 -12.08 2.20 13.48
N TYR A 384 -12.51 1.26 12.65
CA TYR A 384 -12.89 1.55 11.28
C TYR A 384 -14.12 2.46 11.18
N LEU A 385 -15.17 2.19 11.96
CA LEU A 385 -16.40 2.98 11.97
C LEU A 385 -16.20 4.41 12.50
N LEU A 386 -15.17 4.66 13.30
CA LEU A 386 -14.78 6.03 13.69
C LEU A 386 -14.10 6.79 12.53
N VAL A 387 -13.36 6.10 11.67
CA VAL A 387 -12.62 6.70 10.55
C VAL A 387 -13.50 6.83 9.30
N ALA A 388 -14.32 5.83 9.00
CA ALA A 388 -15.02 5.69 7.72
C ALA A 388 -15.99 6.86 7.41
N PRO A 389 -16.85 7.35 8.33
CA PRO A 389 -17.73 8.47 8.04
C PRO A 389 -16.96 9.76 7.73
N LEU A 390 -15.89 10.02 8.49
CA LEU A 390 -14.98 11.15 8.23
C LEU A 390 -14.28 10.99 6.89
N ALA A 391 -13.85 9.78 6.54
CA ALA A 391 -13.23 9.46 5.27
C ALA A 391 -14.18 9.69 4.09
N LEU A 392 -15.43 9.23 4.18
CA LEU A 392 -16.47 9.46 3.17
C LEU A 392 -16.73 10.96 2.95
N MET A 393 -16.78 11.76 4.02
CA MET A 393 -16.92 13.21 3.92
C MET A 393 -15.63 13.91 3.43
N GLY A 394 -14.47 13.33 3.69
CA GLY A 394 -13.16 13.89 3.35
C GLY A 394 -12.70 13.57 1.92
N LEU A 395 -13.08 12.40 1.38
CA LEU A 395 -12.67 11.95 0.05
C LEU A 395 -13.02 12.95 -1.07
N PRO A 396 -14.24 13.55 -1.12
CA PRO A 396 -14.55 14.55 -2.12
C PRO A 396 -13.69 15.82 -2.01
N ARG A 397 -13.10 16.12 -0.84
CA ARG A 397 -12.14 17.23 -0.68
C ARG A 397 -10.79 16.88 -1.27
N LEU A 398 -10.29 15.67 -1.03
CA LEU A 398 -9.05 15.19 -1.65
C LEU A 398 -9.16 15.18 -3.18
N LEU A 399 -10.29 14.70 -3.71
CA LEU A 399 -10.55 14.68 -5.15
C LEU A 399 -10.60 16.09 -5.76
N ARG A 400 -11.05 17.09 -5.00
CA ARG A 400 -11.14 18.50 -5.40
C ARG A 400 -9.94 19.35 -4.97
N ALA A 401 -8.90 18.77 -4.38
CA ALA A 401 -7.73 19.51 -3.87
C ALA A 401 -6.82 20.11 -4.98
N GLY A 402 -7.27 20.13 -6.24
CA GLY A 402 -6.54 20.71 -7.37
C GLY A 402 -5.12 20.16 -7.48
N ARG A 403 -4.13 21.05 -7.44
CA ARG A 403 -2.69 20.68 -7.50
C ARG A 403 -2.18 19.92 -6.27
N ARG A 404 -2.88 20.00 -5.13
CA ARG A 404 -2.54 19.25 -3.91
C ARG A 404 -3.20 17.87 -3.86
N ARG A 405 -3.98 17.50 -4.89
CA ARG A 405 -4.61 16.18 -4.97
C ARG A 405 -3.54 15.09 -4.88
N PRO A 406 -3.64 14.16 -3.90
CA PRO A 406 -2.68 13.07 -3.76
C PRO A 406 -3.01 11.94 -4.75
N THR A 407 -2.94 12.25 -6.06
CA THR A 407 -3.35 11.35 -7.14
C THR A 407 -2.68 9.97 -7.06
N ALA A 408 -1.37 9.88 -6.82
CA ALA A 408 -0.70 8.58 -6.72
C ALA A 408 -1.26 7.71 -5.59
N VAL A 409 -1.58 8.32 -4.45
CA VAL A 409 -2.19 7.64 -3.29
C VAL A 409 -3.62 7.19 -3.59
N LEU A 410 -4.38 8.01 -4.32
CA LEU A 410 -5.73 7.66 -4.78
C LEU A 410 -5.71 6.52 -5.81
N LEU A 411 -4.72 6.50 -6.71
CA LEU A 411 -4.53 5.39 -7.64
C LEU A 411 -4.16 4.10 -6.89
N LEU A 412 -3.35 4.20 -5.84
CA LEU A 412 -3.00 3.07 -4.98
C LEU A 412 -4.24 2.52 -4.24
N GLY A 413 -5.08 3.38 -3.70
CA GLY A 413 -6.37 2.98 -3.13
C GLY A 413 -7.29 2.33 -4.17
N GLY A 414 -7.36 2.92 -5.38
CA GLY A 414 -8.12 2.37 -6.49
C GLY A 414 -7.62 1.01 -6.97
N SER A 415 -6.30 0.78 -7.00
CA SER A 415 -5.74 -0.54 -7.35
C SER A 415 -6.06 -1.60 -6.30
N ALA A 416 -6.12 -1.24 -5.02
CA ALA A 416 -6.54 -2.17 -3.97
C ALA A 416 -8.02 -2.56 -4.11
N VAL A 417 -8.90 -1.60 -4.41
CA VAL A 417 -10.32 -1.88 -4.73
C VAL A 417 -10.43 -2.78 -5.95
N LEU A 418 -9.71 -2.47 -7.03
CA LEU A 418 -9.72 -3.28 -8.25
C LEU A 418 -9.21 -4.69 -8.00
N THR A 419 -8.17 -4.85 -7.17
CA THR A 419 -7.69 -6.17 -6.73
C THR A 419 -8.79 -6.95 -6.03
N GLY A 420 -9.51 -6.33 -5.10
CA GLY A 420 -10.63 -6.96 -4.41
C GLY A 420 -11.77 -7.36 -5.33
N LEU A 421 -12.05 -6.58 -6.40
CA LEU A 421 -13.07 -6.91 -7.38
C LEU A 421 -12.66 -8.07 -8.31
N VAL A 422 -11.43 -8.06 -8.80
CA VAL A 422 -10.88 -9.10 -9.68
C VAL A 422 -10.77 -10.44 -8.95
N PHE A 423 -10.22 -10.40 -7.73
CA PHE A 423 -10.05 -11.55 -6.86
C PHE A 423 -11.16 -11.54 -5.81
N PHE A 424 -10.85 -11.15 -4.58
CA PHE A 424 -11.81 -11.01 -3.51
C PHE A 424 -11.30 -10.00 -2.48
N PRO A 425 -12.19 -9.26 -1.79
CA PRO A 425 -11.81 -8.51 -0.61
C PRO A 425 -11.60 -9.48 0.56
N GLN A 426 -10.73 -9.08 1.47
CA GLN A 426 -10.54 -9.67 2.78
C GLN A 426 -10.08 -8.55 3.71
N GLU A 427 -10.44 -8.61 4.99
CA GLU A 427 -10.01 -7.62 5.99
C GLU A 427 -8.51 -7.32 5.93
N ARG A 428 -7.70 -8.37 5.82
CA ARG A 428 -6.24 -8.30 5.84
C ARG A 428 -5.67 -7.62 4.61
N TYR A 429 -6.38 -7.64 3.48
CA TYR A 429 -5.98 -7.01 2.23
C TYR A 429 -6.36 -5.54 2.17
N ARG A 430 -7.37 -5.12 2.95
CA ARG A 430 -7.79 -3.73 3.12
C ARG A 430 -6.77 -2.92 3.93
N ILE A 431 -6.32 -3.47 5.07
CA ILE A 431 -5.42 -2.81 6.05
C ILE A 431 -4.20 -2.10 5.42
N PRO A 432 -3.38 -2.73 4.56
CA PRO A 432 -2.10 -2.15 4.14
C PRO A 432 -2.23 -0.95 3.20
N VAL A 433 -3.35 -0.78 2.51
CA VAL A 433 -3.51 0.26 1.48
C VAL A 433 -4.76 1.10 1.68
N MET A 434 -5.92 0.47 1.78
CA MET A 434 -7.17 1.20 1.86
C MET A 434 -7.28 2.00 3.16
N ASP A 435 -6.86 1.44 4.28
CA ASP A 435 -6.98 2.12 5.59
C ASP A 435 -6.11 3.38 5.65
N PRO A 436 -4.82 3.35 5.23
CA PRO A 436 -4.04 4.56 5.02
C PRO A 436 -4.73 5.64 4.17
N VAL A 437 -5.39 5.26 3.07
CA VAL A 437 -6.11 6.19 2.18
C VAL A 437 -7.34 6.78 2.90
N LEU A 438 -8.09 5.95 3.63
CA LEU A 438 -9.24 6.37 4.42
C LEU A 438 -8.84 7.29 5.58
N ILE A 439 -7.74 6.99 6.27
CA ILE A 439 -7.18 7.85 7.34
C ILE A 439 -6.80 9.22 6.78
N LEU A 440 -6.16 9.26 5.61
CA LEU A 440 -5.82 10.52 4.93
C LEU A 440 -7.08 11.32 4.58
N ALA A 441 -8.12 10.65 4.08
CA ALA A 441 -9.41 11.28 3.80
C ALA A 441 -10.08 11.80 5.09
N ALA A 442 -10.14 11.00 6.15
CA ALA A 442 -10.73 11.39 7.43
C ALA A 442 -10.02 12.63 8.03
N ALA A 443 -8.69 12.64 8.02
CA ALA A 443 -7.90 13.76 8.51
C ALA A 443 -8.14 15.05 7.70
N SER A 444 -8.36 14.95 6.40
CA SER A 444 -8.71 16.09 5.55
C SER A 444 -10.05 16.73 5.93
N ARG A 445 -11.00 15.94 6.46
CA ARG A 445 -12.29 16.41 6.97
C ARG A 445 -12.15 17.06 8.35
N ALA A 446 -11.46 16.38 9.26
CA ALA A 446 -11.31 16.79 10.65
C ALA A 446 -10.51 18.10 10.80
N ALA A 447 -9.50 18.32 9.95
CA ALA A 447 -8.70 19.54 9.98
C ALA A 447 -9.52 20.84 9.72
N ARG A 448 -10.67 20.75 9.05
CA ARG A 448 -11.52 21.91 8.77
C ARG A 448 -12.34 22.35 9.98
N GLU A 449 -12.90 21.39 10.75
CA GLU A 449 -13.72 21.70 11.93
C GLU A 449 -12.95 22.43 13.00
N ALA A 450 -11.65 22.13 13.17
CA ALA A 450 -10.80 22.85 14.10
C ALA A 450 -10.40 24.27 13.61
N SER A 451 -10.79 24.64 12.39
CA SER A 451 -10.43 25.91 11.73
C SER A 451 -11.61 26.85 11.51
N ALA A 452 -12.84 26.34 11.65
CA ALA A 452 -14.07 27.12 11.73
C ALA A 452 -14.39 27.34 13.22
#